data_AF-A0A7K3X975-F1
#
_entry.id   AF-A0A7K3X975-F1
#
_cell.length_a   1.000
_cell.length_b   1.000
_cell.length_c   1.000
_cell.angle_alpha   90.00
_cell.angle_beta   90.00
_cell.angle_gamma   90.00
#
_symmetry.space_group_name_H-M   'P 1'
#
loop_
_entity.id
_entity.type
_entity.pdbx_description
1 polymer ?
#
loop_
_entity_poly.entity_id
_entity_poly.type
_entity_poly.pdbx_seq_one_letter_code
_entity_poly.pdbx_strand_id
1 'polypeptide(L)'
;MHARFAPVRDCFHDLFSAGRETGAALTIWYDGRPVVDLIGGSRSAVPVGAVVPAVGADDPWRPDTLVNVYSVGKPVVALCLLTLVDRGLVDLDAAVSAYWPGFRAPATVRQVLSHTAGLPAFPVPRPAEAVADWHATAPALARLYAGLLAGGTLDGVRLFSPELVAEATRVQYAGPDLVLDRPAYWTLGMGWEPDGSWGMGGIGGSSAWADPERGYTFAYATARLADHDRVEDLVAALHACL
;
A
#
# COMPACT_ATOMS: atom_id res chain seq x y z
N MET A 1 -21.89 -4.33 -4.17
CA MET A 1 -21.26 -3.30 -5.03
C MET A 1 -22.32 -2.31 -5.48
N HIS A 2 -22.04 -1.00 -5.40
CA HIS A 2 -22.98 0.05 -5.80
C HIS A 2 -23.00 0.25 -7.33
N ALA A 3 -24.18 0.41 -7.94
CA ALA A 3 -24.36 0.39 -9.41
C ALA A 3 -23.48 1.39 -10.17
N ARG A 4 -23.22 2.56 -9.57
CA ARG A 4 -22.29 3.59 -10.05
C ARG A 4 -20.91 3.04 -10.44
N PHE A 5 -20.40 2.06 -9.71
CA PHE A 5 -19.04 1.53 -9.89
C PHE A 5 -18.97 0.33 -10.83
N ALA A 6 -20.04 0.01 -11.56
CA ALA A 6 -20.02 -1.07 -12.56
C ALA A 6 -18.82 -1.03 -13.53
N PRO A 7 -18.36 0.14 -14.04
CA PRO A 7 -17.16 0.21 -14.88
C PRO A 7 -15.89 -0.35 -14.22
N VAL A 8 -15.75 -0.19 -12.90
CA VAL A 8 -14.60 -0.73 -12.14
C VAL A 8 -14.64 -2.25 -12.10
N ARG A 9 -15.83 -2.84 -11.91
CA ARG A 9 -16.01 -4.30 -11.94
C ARG A 9 -15.72 -4.84 -13.32
N ASP A 10 -16.25 -4.19 -14.35
CA ASP A 10 -16.08 -4.65 -15.72
C ASP A 10 -14.59 -4.61 -16.10
N CYS A 11 -13.89 -3.52 -15.78
CA CYS A 11 -12.43 -3.42 -15.92
C CYS A 11 -11.70 -4.53 -15.14
N PHE A 12 -12.06 -4.78 -13.87
CA PHE A 12 -11.45 -5.85 -13.07
C PHE A 12 -11.65 -7.23 -13.71
N HIS A 13 -12.84 -7.53 -14.24
CA HIS A 13 -13.09 -8.81 -14.93
C HIS A 13 -12.35 -8.91 -16.27
N ASP A 14 -12.23 -7.81 -17.01
CA ASP A 14 -11.50 -7.77 -18.27
C ASP A 14 -10.01 -8.10 -18.10
N LEU A 15 -9.41 -7.79 -16.94
CA LEU A 15 -8.03 -8.20 -16.62
C LEU A 15 -7.86 -9.73 -16.71
N PHE A 16 -8.85 -10.50 -16.24
CA PHE A 16 -8.82 -11.97 -16.31
C PHE A 16 -9.09 -12.46 -17.74
N SER A 17 -10.10 -11.90 -18.40
CA SER A 17 -10.47 -12.27 -19.78
C SER A 17 -9.35 -11.98 -20.78
N ALA A 18 -8.56 -10.93 -20.54
CA ALA A 18 -7.40 -10.56 -21.35
C ALA A 18 -6.11 -11.31 -20.96
N GLY A 19 -6.15 -12.22 -19.99
CA GLY A 19 -4.97 -12.94 -19.49
C GLY A 19 -3.95 -12.04 -18.80
N ARG A 20 -4.36 -10.86 -18.33
CA ARG A 20 -3.51 -9.93 -17.56
C ARG A 20 -3.55 -10.23 -16.06
N GLU A 21 -4.45 -11.08 -15.60
CA GLU A 21 -4.53 -11.48 -14.19
C GLU A 21 -4.83 -12.97 -14.04
N THR A 22 -4.24 -13.59 -13.00
CA THR A 22 -4.43 -15.00 -12.64
C THR A 22 -5.24 -15.15 -11.36
N GLY A 23 -5.11 -14.20 -10.43
CA GLY A 23 -5.76 -14.20 -9.13
C GLY A 23 -5.56 -12.87 -8.43
N ALA A 24 -6.65 -12.20 -8.07
CA ALA A 24 -6.57 -10.90 -7.40
C ALA A 24 -7.81 -10.58 -6.55
N ALA A 25 -7.64 -9.58 -5.69
CA ALA A 25 -8.70 -8.90 -4.96
C ALA A 25 -8.58 -7.37 -5.14
N LEU A 26 -9.73 -6.70 -5.20
CA LEU A 26 -9.86 -5.26 -5.27
C LEU A 26 -10.89 -4.78 -4.24
N THR A 27 -10.49 -3.85 -3.37
CA THR A 27 -11.40 -3.21 -2.43
C THR A 27 -11.28 -1.69 -2.53
N ILE A 28 -12.42 -1.01 -2.64
CA ILE A 28 -12.50 0.46 -2.69
C ILE A 28 -13.52 0.94 -1.66
N TRP A 29 -13.08 1.90 -0.86
CA TRP A 29 -13.94 2.68 0.02
C TRP A 29 -14.14 4.06 -0.59
N TYR A 30 -15.36 4.58 -0.57
CA TYR A 30 -15.71 5.92 -1.04
C TYR A 30 -16.65 6.56 -0.03
N ASP A 31 -16.36 7.80 0.37
CA ASP A 31 -17.08 8.53 1.42
C ASP A 31 -17.25 7.70 2.71
N GLY A 32 -16.16 7.04 3.12
CA GLY A 32 -16.10 6.24 4.35
C GLY A 32 -16.91 4.93 4.30
N ARG A 33 -17.37 4.47 3.13
CA ARG A 33 -18.12 3.22 2.97
C ARG A 33 -17.49 2.30 1.94
N PRO A 34 -17.50 0.97 2.14
CA PRO A 34 -17.07 0.03 1.11
C PRO A 34 -18.06 0.07 -0.07
N VAL A 35 -17.56 0.37 -1.28
CA VAL A 35 -18.38 0.46 -2.49
C VAL A 35 -18.05 -0.62 -3.52
N VAL A 36 -16.79 -1.08 -3.51
CA VAL A 36 -16.28 -2.20 -4.31
C VAL A 36 -15.57 -3.18 -3.38
N ASP A 37 -15.89 -4.46 -3.51
CA ASP A 37 -15.19 -5.57 -2.88
C ASP A 37 -15.30 -6.76 -3.83
N LEU A 38 -14.22 -7.01 -4.57
CA LEU A 38 -14.17 -7.97 -5.67
C LEU A 38 -13.01 -8.93 -5.47
N ILE A 39 -13.25 -10.18 -5.85
CA ILE A 39 -12.23 -11.23 -5.95
C ILE A 39 -12.38 -11.94 -7.29
N GLY A 40 -11.30 -12.48 -7.82
CA GLY A 40 -11.32 -13.23 -9.06
C GLY A 40 -10.12 -14.14 -9.22
N GLY A 41 -10.28 -15.16 -10.07
CA GLY A 41 -9.21 -16.08 -10.44
C GLY A 41 -8.87 -17.12 -9.37
N SER A 42 -7.61 -17.52 -9.34
CA SER A 42 -7.07 -18.66 -8.60
C SER A 42 -6.05 -18.25 -7.54
N ARG A 43 -5.90 -19.08 -6.51
CA ARG A 43 -4.80 -19.00 -5.53
C ARG A 43 -3.49 -19.58 -6.03
N SER A 44 -3.49 -20.23 -7.19
CA SER A 44 -2.30 -20.87 -7.75
C SER A 44 -1.22 -19.84 -8.07
N ALA A 45 -0.01 -20.08 -7.57
CA ALA A 45 1.16 -19.29 -7.94
C ALA A 45 1.47 -19.49 -9.43
N VAL A 46 1.69 -18.40 -10.15
CA VAL A 46 2.14 -18.42 -11.54
C VAL A 46 3.59 -17.95 -11.59
N PRO A 47 4.54 -18.74 -12.12
CA PRO A 47 5.94 -18.34 -12.18
C PRO A 47 6.13 -17.04 -12.97
N VAL A 48 7.15 -16.27 -12.57
CA VAL A 48 7.55 -15.05 -13.29
C VAL A 48 7.90 -15.40 -14.73
N GLY A 49 7.34 -14.66 -15.69
CA GLY A 49 7.57 -14.87 -17.12
C GLY A 49 6.76 -16.03 -17.74
N ALA A 50 5.95 -16.75 -16.97
CA ALA A 50 5.03 -17.73 -17.53
C ALA A 50 3.88 -17.04 -18.29
N VAL A 51 3.46 -17.63 -19.41
CA VAL A 51 2.21 -17.27 -20.07
C VAL A 51 1.07 -17.58 -19.11
N VAL A 52 0.19 -16.60 -18.88
CA VAL A 52 -0.99 -16.77 -18.03
C VAL A 52 -1.89 -17.83 -18.68
N PRO A 53 -2.07 -19.02 -18.09
CA PRO A 53 -3.01 -20.00 -18.63
C PRO A 53 -4.44 -19.47 -18.49
N ALA A 54 -5.35 -19.95 -19.33
CA ALA A 54 -6.78 -19.65 -19.19
C ALA A 54 -7.24 -20.01 -17.77
N VAL A 55 -7.88 -19.04 -17.11
CA VAL A 55 -8.32 -19.12 -15.71
C VAL A 55 -9.39 -20.20 -15.56
N GLY A 56 -9.19 -21.15 -14.64
CA GLY A 56 -10.10 -22.26 -14.38
C GLY A 56 -9.56 -23.26 -13.35
N ALA A 57 -9.09 -22.77 -12.19
CA ALA A 57 -8.40 -23.60 -11.21
C ALA A 57 -9.33 -24.33 -10.23
N ASP A 58 -8.87 -25.48 -9.74
CA ASP A 58 -9.50 -26.27 -8.66
C ASP A 58 -9.45 -25.57 -7.28
N ASP A 59 -8.60 -24.54 -7.09
CA ASP A 59 -8.52 -23.74 -5.85
C ASP A 59 -8.78 -22.23 -6.11
N PRO A 60 -10.05 -21.80 -6.03
CA PRO A 60 -10.45 -20.43 -6.36
C PRO A 60 -9.93 -19.42 -5.32
N TRP A 61 -9.75 -18.17 -5.77
CA TRP A 61 -9.50 -17.05 -4.86
C TRP A 61 -10.64 -16.94 -3.83
N ARG A 62 -10.29 -16.63 -2.59
CA ARG A 62 -11.22 -16.50 -1.46
C ARG A 62 -11.08 -15.11 -0.83
N PRO A 63 -12.10 -14.60 -0.14
CA PRO A 63 -12.01 -13.30 0.55
C PRO A 63 -10.84 -13.19 1.54
N ASP A 64 -10.39 -14.32 2.10
CA ASP A 64 -9.29 -14.43 3.05
C ASP A 64 -7.96 -14.87 2.42
N THR A 65 -7.86 -14.93 1.09
CA THR A 65 -6.60 -15.23 0.41
C THR A 65 -5.57 -14.14 0.72
N LEU A 66 -4.47 -14.56 1.33
CA LEU A 66 -3.29 -13.73 1.58
C LEU A 66 -2.31 -13.85 0.41
N VAL A 67 -1.74 -12.72 0.01
CA VAL A 67 -0.61 -12.67 -0.93
C VAL A 67 0.50 -11.81 -0.37
N ASN A 68 1.72 -12.01 -0.87
CA ASN A 68 2.84 -11.13 -0.58
C ASN A 68 2.62 -9.77 -1.26
N VAL A 69 2.52 -8.71 -0.46
CA VAL A 69 2.25 -7.34 -0.96
C VAL A 69 3.51 -6.47 -1.02
N TYR A 70 4.68 -7.04 -0.73
CA TYR A 70 5.97 -6.37 -0.82
C TYR A 70 5.99 -5.01 -0.13
N SER A 71 6.38 -3.94 -0.83
CA SER A 71 6.54 -2.61 -0.27
C SER A 71 5.25 -2.03 0.30
N VAL A 72 4.06 -2.52 -0.05
CA VAL A 72 2.79 -2.13 0.59
C VAL A 72 2.82 -2.42 2.11
N GLY A 73 3.70 -3.32 2.57
CA GLY A 73 3.96 -3.55 3.99
C GLY A 73 4.65 -2.39 4.73
N LYS A 74 5.38 -1.49 4.03
CA LYS A 74 6.11 -0.37 4.65
C LYS A 74 5.18 0.57 5.45
N PRO A 75 4.06 1.06 4.88
CA PRO A 75 3.07 1.82 5.64
C PRO A 75 2.59 1.11 6.91
N VAL A 76 2.38 -0.21 6.85
CA VAL A 76 1.92 -0.99 8.02
C VAL A 76 2.95 -0.94 9.15
N VAL A 77 4.23 -1.14 8.83
CA VAL A 77 5.33 -1.06 9.80
C VAL A 77 5.51 0.37 10.32
N ALA A 78 5.41 1.37 9.45
CA ALA A 78 5.50 2.77 9.84
C ALA A 78 4.41 3.12 10.86
N LEU A 79 3.17 2.67 10.65
CA LEU A 79 2.06 2.91 11.58
C LEU A 79 2.24 2.21 12.94
N CYS A 80 2.86 1.03 12.97
CA CYS A 80 3.24 0.39 14.24
C CYS A 80 4.20 1.29 15.04
N LEU A 81 5.20 1.89 14.39
CA LEU A 81 6.12 2.83 15.03
C LEU A 81 5.42 4.14 15.42
N LEU A 82 4.56 4.68 14.54
CA LEU A 82 3.79 5.89 14.83
C LEU A 82 2.80 5.68 15.99
N THR A 83 2.32 4.46 16.24
CA THR A 83 1.57 4.13 17.46
C THR A 83 2.39 4.40 18.73
N LEU A 84 3.70 4.14 18.70
CA LEU A 84 4.59 4.42 19.82
C LEU A 84 4.86 5.93 19.95
N VAL A 85 4.89 6.65 18.82
CA VAL A 85 4.97 8.12 18.80
C VAL A 85 3.73 8.73 19.44
N ASP A 86 2.52 8.28 19.07
CA ASP A 86 1.25 8.76 19.64
C ASP A 86 1.21 8.60 21.17
N ARG A 87 1.82 7.51 21.67
CA ARG A 87 1.89 7.19 23.09
C ARG A 87 3.01 7.92 23.83
N GLY A 88 3.78 8.76 23.15
CA GLY A 88 4.94 9.47 23.72
C GLY A 88 6.11 8.57 24.09
N LEU A 89 6.16 7.34 23.55
CA LEU A 89 7.24 6.38 23.81
C LEU A 89 8.41 6.54 22.83
N VAL A 90 8.15 7.14 21.66
CA VAL A 90 9.16 7.46 20.65
C VAL A 90 8.97 8.90 20.20
N ASP A 91 10.04 9.66 20.20
CA ASP A 91 10.14 10.99 19.60
C ASP A 91 10.67 10.87 18.15
N LEU A 92 9.94 11.47 17.20
CA LEU A 92 10.29 11.49 15.78
C LEU A 92 11.63 12.21 15.53
N ASP A 93 11.93 13.24 16.32
CA ASP A 93 13.09 14.10 16.12
C ASP A 93 14.28 13.69 16.99
N ALA A 94 14.11 12.68 17.84
CA ALA A 94 15.20 12.03 18.55
C ALA A 94 16.08 11.18 17.61
N ALA A 95 17.37 11.11 17.94
CA ALA A 95 18.30 10.20 17.28
C ALA A 95 17.85 8.74 17.47
N VAL A 96 17.92 7.94 16.41
CA VAL A 96 17.56 6.50 16.48
C VAL A 96 18.40 5.75 17.52
N SER A 97 19.64 6.19 17.72
CA SER A 97 20.56 5.62 18.71
C SER A 97 20.07 5.72 20.17
N ALA A 98 19.11 6.62 20.46
CA ALA A 98 18.46 6.70 21.76
C ALA A 98 17.60 5.45 22.07
N TYR A 99 17.01 4.84 21.04
CA TYR A 99 16.16 3.65 21.16
C TYR A 99 16.91 2.37 20.78
N TRP A 100 17.88 2.48 19.87
CA TRP A 100 18.70 1.38 19.40
C TRP A 100 20.18 1.75 19.49
N PRO A 101 20.86 1.48 20.62
CA PRO A 101 22.27 1.88 20.83
C PRO A 101 23.26 1.33 19.79
N GLY A 102 22.89 0.26 19.07
CA GLY A 102 23.67 -0.32 17.97
C GLY A 102 23.54 0.42 16.63
N PHE A 103 22.59 1.36 16.49
CA PHE A 103 22.37 2.13 15.28
C PHE A 103 23.46 3.19 15.11
N ARG A 104 24.22 3.11 14.00
CA ARG A 104 25.45 3.90 13.80
C ARG A 104 25.27 5.13 12.92
N ALA A 105 24.23 5.20 12.11
CA ALA A 105 23.99 6.36 11.26
C ALA A 105 23.47 7.53 12.11
N PRO A 106 23.95 8.77 11.89
CA PRO A 106 23.47 9.95 12.59
C PRO A 106 22.12 10.39 12.00
N ALA A 107 21.07 9.62 12.26
CA ALA A 107 19.73 9.87 11.75
C ALA A 107 18.70 9.94 12.87
N THR A 108 17.65 10.75 12.66
CA THR A 108 16.45 10.77 13.49
C THR A 108 15.47 9.68 13.07
N VAL A 109 14.51 9.38 13.93
CA VAL A 109 13.40 8.45 13.61
C VAL A 109 12.62 8.93 12.38
N ARG A 110 12.37 10.23 12.29
CA ARG A 110 11.74 10.89 11.13
C ARG A 110 12.50 10.61 9.84
N GLN A 111 13.82 10.77 9.84
CA GLN A 111 14.65 10.55 8.65
C GLN A 111 14.64 9.09 8.19
N VAL A 112 14.52 8.13 9.12
CA VAL A 112 14.34 6.72 8.77
C VAL A 112 12.99 6.49 8.08
N LEU A 113 11.92 7.05 8.64
CA LEU A 113 10.56 6.91 8.10
C LEU A 113 10.35 7.61 6.76
N SER A 114 11.10 8.69 6.48
CA SER A 114 10.97 9.49 5.25
C SER A 114 12.07 9.22 4.22
N HIS A 115 12.79 8.09 4.33
CA HIS A 115 13.85 7.71 3.38
C HIS A 115 15.04 8.68 3.28
N THR A 116 15.30 9.52 4.28
CA THR A 116 16.38 10.52 4.29
C THR A 116 17.53 10.21 5.26
N ALA A 117 17.55 9.02 5.87
CA ALA A 117 18.61 8.58 6.77
C ALA A 117 19.94 8.21 6.08
N GLY A 118 19.99 8.17 4.74
CA GLY A 118 21.20 7.80 4.00
C GLY A 118 21.55 6.31 4.03
N LEU A 119 20.54 5.44 4.19
CA LEU A 119 20.69 3.98 4.31
C LEU A 119 19.93 3.23 3.19
N PRO A 120 20.37 3.31 1.92
CA PRO A 120 19.62 2.77 0.78
C PRO A 120 19.73 1.24 0.64
N ALA A 121 20.69 0.61 1.32
CA ALA A 121 20.95 -0.81 1.18
C ALA A 121 21.47 -1.40 2.50
N PHE A 122 21.35 -2.73 2.63
CA PHE A 122 21.99 -3.44 3.71
C PHE A 122 23.52 -3.39 3.53
N PRO A 123 24.29 -3.14 4.61
CA PRO A 123 25.75 -3.17 4.55
C PRO A 123 26.32 -4.57 4.31
N VAL A 124 25.48 -5.60 4.49
CA VAL A 124 25.79 -7.01 4.23
C VAL A 124 24.66 -7.57 3.36
N PRO A 125 24.96 -8.31 2.27
CA PRO A 125 23.94 -8.97 1.46
C PRO A 125 22.96 -9.77 2.32
N ARG A 126 21.67 -9.62 2.03
CA ARG A 126 20.61 -10.38 2.67
C ARG A 126 19.93 -11.27 1.64
N PRO A 127 19.46 -12.46 2.05
CA PRO A 127 18.66 -13.30 1.17
C PRO A 127 17.38 -12.54 0.79
N ALA A 128 16.84 -12.79 -0.41
CA ALA A 128 15.70 -12.02 -0.95
C ALA A 128 14.45 -12.12 -0.06
N GLU A 129 14.32 -13.24 0.65
CA GLU A 129 13.25 -13.54 1.61
C GLU A 129 13.25 -12.55 2.79
N ALA A 130 14.41 -11.96 3.14
CA ALA A 130 14.51 -11.02 4.24
C ALA A 130 13.74 -9.71 4.03
N VAL A 131 13.33 -9.41 2.79
CA VAL A 131 12.52 -8.23 2.43
C VAL A 131 11.12 -8.59 1.92
N ALA A 132 10.79 -9.88 1.85
CA ALA A 132 9.62 -10.41 1.14
C ALA A 132 8.64 -11.18 2.03
N ASP A 133 8.55 -10.88 3.33
CA ASP A 133 7.63 -11.55 4.26
C ASP A 133 6.50 -10.62 4.73
N TRP A 134 5.71 -10.11 3.77
CA TRP A 134 4.59 -9.20 4.04
C TRP A 134 3.31 -9.74 3.42
N HIS A 135 2.47 -10.38 4.22
CA HIS A 135 1.21 -10.98 3.75
C HIS A 135 0.01 -10.15 4.20
N ALA A 136 -0.87 -9.79 3.27
CA ALA A 136 -2.09 -9.04 3.55
C ALA A 136 -3.22 -9.39 2.56
N THR A 137 -4.43 -8.98 2.89
CA THR A 137 -5.59 -8.99 1.97
C THR A 137 -5.89 -7.56 1.50
N ALA A 138 -6.48 -7.41 0.31
CA ALA A 138 -6.93 -6.10 -0.17
C ALA A 138 -7.92 -5.42 0.80
N PRO A 139 -8.94 -6.11 1.36
CA PRO A 139 -9.83 -5.49 2.35
C PRO A 139 -9.13 -4.94 3.58
N ALA A 140 -8.13 -5.66 4.12
CA ALA A 140 -7.39 -5.22 5.29
C ALA A 140 -6.59 -3.94 5.02
N LEU A 141 -5.93 -3.88 3.85
CA LEU A 141 -5.18 -2.69 3.41
C LEU A 141 -6.11 -1.50 3.17
N ALA A 142 -7.21 -1.69 2.43
CA ALA A 142 -8.17 -0.60 2.16
C ALA A 142 -8.76 -0.02 3.45
N ARG A 143 -9.07 -0.87 4.45
CA ARG A 143 -9.56 -0.44 5.77
C ARG A 143 -8.53 0.36 6.56
N LEU A 144 -7.25 -0.05 6.52
CA LEU A 144 -6.17 0.69 7.15
C LEU A 144 -6.10 2.13 6.60
N TYR A 145 -6.07 2.28 5.28
CA TYR A 145 -6.08 3.58 4.62
C TYR A 145 -7.38 4.35 4.90
N ALA A 146 -8.53 3.69 4.96
CA ALA A 146 -9.81 4.34 5.27
C ALA A 146 -9.82 4.94 6.69
N GLY A 147 -9.25 4.23 7.67
CA GLY A 147 -9.10 4.76 9.03
C GLY A 147 -8.17 5.96 9.11
N LEU A 148 -7.08 5.96 8.35
CA LEU A 148 -6.18 7.12 8.24
C LEU A 148 -6.87 8.30 7.56
N LEU A 149 -7.53 8.08 6.42
CA LEU A 149 -8.28 9.11 5.71
C LEU A 149 -9.38 9.73 6.60
N ALA A 150 -9.98 8.93 7.49
CA ALA A 150 -10.95 9.37 8.49
C ALA A 150 -10.31 9.98 9.77
N GLY A 151 -9.07 10.47 9.70
CA GLY A 151 -8.41 11.15 10.83
C GLY A 151 -8.05 10.22 11.99
N GLY A 152 -7.79 8.94 11.69
CA GLY A 152 -7.33 7.95 12.66
C GLY A 152 -8.44 7.18 13.37
N THR A 153 -9.68 7.23 12.86
CA THR A 153 -10.83 6.50 13.42
C THR A 153 -11.39 5.52 12.40
N LEU A 154 -11.63 4.28 12.81
CA LEU A 154 -12.24 3.24 11.98
C LEU A 154 -13.33 2.52 12.78
N ASP A 155 -14.53 2.40 12.22
CA ASP A 155 -15.67 1.71 12.85
C ASP A 155 -15.97 2.21 14.29
N GLY A 156 -15.77 3.51 14.53
CA GLY A 156 -15.97 4.14 15.85
C GLY A 156 -14.82 3.93 16.85
N VAL A 157 -13.75 3.22 16.46
CA VAL A 157 -12.55 3.02 17.29
C VAL A 157 -11.46 4.00 16.86
N ARG A 158 -10.92 4.76 17.82
CA ARG A 158 -9.73 5.60 17.59
C ARG A 158 -8.48 4.72 17.57
N LEU A 159 -7.81 4.70 16.42
CA LEU A 159 -6.54 4.04 16.19
C LEU A 159 -5.36 4.99 16.44
N PHE A 160 -5.49 6.25 16.00
CA PHE A 160 -4.47 7.30 16.10
C PHE A 160 -5.10 8.65 16.46
N SER A 161 -4.33 9.57 17.04
CA SER A 161 -4.74 10.97 17.14
C SER A 161 -4.84 11.64 15.75
N PRO A 162 -5.75 12.61 15.54
CA PRO A 162 -5.83 13.33 14.27
C PRO A 162 -4.55 14.11 13.98
N GLU A 163 -3.86 14.61 15.02
CA GLU A 163 -2.59 15.32 14.89
C GLU A 163 -1.50 14.40 14.35
N LEU A 164 -1.40 13.17 14.87
CA LEU A 164 -0.44 12.19 14.36
C LEU A 164 -0.76 11.78 12.92
N VAL A 165 -2.04 11.61 12.56
CA VAL A 165 -2.42 11.30 11.18
C VAL A 165 -1.99 12.43 10.25
N ALA A 166 -2.27 13.68 10.61
CA ALA A 166 -1.86 14.83 9.82
C ALA A 166 -0.33 14.90 9.65
N GLU A 167 0.43 14.58 10.69
CA GLU A 167 1.89 14.51 10.63
C GLU A 167 2.39 13.34 9.77
N ALA A 168 1.74 12.17 9.87
CA ALA A 168 2.10 10.96 9.16
C ALA A 168 1.89 11.05 7.65
N THR A 169 0.86 11.77 7.21
CA THR A 169 0.51 11.93 5.79
C THR A 169 1.07 13.21 5.19
N ARG A 170 1.71 14.09 5.97
CA ARG A 170 2.40 15.28 5.47
C ARG A 170 3.67 14.89 4.72
N VAL A 171 3.95 15.59 3.62
CA VAL A 171 5.24 15.50 2.91
C VAL A 171 6.38 15.91 3.84
N GLN A 172 7.31 14.99 4.06
CA GLN A 172 8.51 15.16 4.88
C GLN A 172 9.74 15.43 4.00
N TYR A 173 9.74 14.91 2.77
CA TYR A 173 10.77 15.12 1.78
C TYR A 173 10.16 15.28 0.39
N ALA A 174 10.69 16.21 -0.40
CA ALA A 174 10.34 16.43 -1.79
C ALA A 174 11.63 16.68 -2.58
N GLY A 175 11.96 15.80 -3.51
CA GLY A 175 13.21 15.91 -4.25
C GLY A 175 13.58 14.65 -5.03
N PRO A 176 14.81 14.57 -5.54
CA PRO A 176 15.29 13.38 -6.25
C PRO A 176 15.46 12.19 -5.30
N ASP A 177 14.78 11.08 -5.61
CA ASP A 177 15.06 9.80 -5.00
C ASP A 177 16.20 9.11 -5.77
N LEU A 178 17.34 8.93 -5.10
CA LEU A 178 18.55 8.40 -5.72
C LEU A 178 18.51 6.87 -5.94
N VAL A 179 17.54 6.17 -5.35
CA VAL A 179 17.36 4.71 -5.53
C VAL A 179 16.36 4.45 -6.64
N LEU A 180 15.26 5.21 -6.68
CA LEU A 180 14.25 5.12 -7.74
C LEU A 180 14.64 5.90 -8.99
N ASP A 181 15.68 6.73 -8.92
CA ASP A 181 16.19 7.59 -10.00
C ASP A 181 15.11 8.49 -10.63
N ARG A 182 14.27 9.08 -9.77
CA ARG A 182 13.16 9.97 -10.16
C ARG A 182 12.79 10.95 -9.05
N PRO A 183 12.07 12.05 -9.33
CA PRO A 183 11.45 12.84 -8.28
C PRO A 183 10.49 11.99 -7.44
N ALA A 184 10.55 12.13 -6.12
CA ALA A 184 9.63 11.49 -5.19
C ALA A 184 9.27 12.43 -4.05
N TYR A 185 8.10 12.19 -3.47
CA TYR A 185 7.62 12.86 -2.28
C TYR A 185 7.34 11.80 -1.23
N TRP A 186 8.01 11.89 -0.08
CA TRP A 186 7.90 10.90 1.00
C TRP A 186 7.23 11.52 2.21
N THR A 187 6.26 10.80 2.77
CA THR A 187 5.67 11.09 4.08
C THR A 187 6.36 10.21 5.14
N LEU A 188 5.75 10.01 6.32
CA LEU A 188 6.24 9.04 7.32
C LEU A 188 5.85 7.60 6.92
N GLY A 189 6.54 7.05 5.92
CA GLY A 189 6.44 5.66 5.48
C GLY A 189 5.57 5.39 4.24
N MET A 190 5.03 6.43 3.61
CA MET A 190 4.24 6.36 2.37
C MET A 190 4.81 7.29 1.30
N GLY A 191 4.61 6.94 0.04
CA GLY A 191 4.76 7.86 -1.08
C GLY A 191 3.58 8.84 -1.12
N TRP A 192 3.85 10.03 -1.61
CA TRP A 192 2.86 11.07 -1.87
C TRP A 192 2.93 11.47 -3.35
N GLU A 193 1.78 11.69 -3.97
CA GLU A 193 1.69 12.08 -5.36
C GLU A 193 1.21 13.54 -5.49
N PRO A 194 1.62 14.28 -6.54
CA PRO A 194 1.25 15.67 -6.76
C PRO A 194 -0.25 16.00 -6.73
N ASP A 195 -1.11 15.00 -6.95
CA ASP A 195 -2.56 15.10 -6.86
C ASP A 195 -3.11 15.02 -5.42
N GLY A 196 -2.22 14.97 -4.42
CA GLY A 196 -2.60 14.90 -3.01
C GLY A 196 -2.82 13.49 -2.48
N SER A 197 -2.82 12.47 -3.33
CA SER A 197 -2.95 11.08 -2.92
C SER A 197 -1.67 10.56 -2.25
N TRP A 198 -1.82 9.59 -1.36
CA TRP A 198 -0.69 9.00 -0.64
C TRP A 198 -0.90 7.53 -0.34
N GLY A 199 0.18 6.75 -0.45
CA GLY A 199 0.17 5.32 -0.21
C GLY A 199 1.43 4.63 -0.68
N MET A 200 1.30 3.41 -1.18
CA MET A 200 2.46 2.62 -1.58
C MET A 200 2.09 1.55 -2.61
N GLY A 201 2.93 1.43 -3.64
CA GLY A 201 2.97 0.29 -4.56
C GLY A 201 3.99 -0.76 -4.13
N GLY A 202 3.69 -2.01 -4.41
CA GLY A 202 4.54 -3.17 -4.19
C GLY A 202 5.10 -3.68 -5.52
N ILE A 203 6.34 -4.19 -5.50
CA ILE A 203 6.86 -4.94 -6.65
C ILE A 203 5.87 -6.05 -6.99
N GLY A 204 5.52 -6.16 -8.28
CA GLY A 204 4.52 -7.10 -8.75
C GLY A 204 3.11 -6.53 -8.93
N GLY A 205 2.89 -5.26 -8.59
CA GLY A 205 1.68 -4.53 -8.95
C GLY A 205 0.58 -4.52 -7.90
N SER A 206 0.81 -5.09 -6.72
CA SER A 206 -0.08 -4.86 -5.57
C SER A 206 0.09 -3.43 -5.08
N SER A 207 -1.00 -2.74 -4.75
CA SER A 207 -0.94 -1.33 -4.35
C SER A 207 -2.05 -0.99 -3.36
N ALA A 208 -1.79 -0.03 -2.47
CA ALA A 208 -2.83 0.56 -1.63
C ALA A 208 -2.52 2.02 -1.32
N TRP A 209 -3.55 2.87 -1.38
CA TRP A 209 -3.43 4.31 -1.13
C TRP A 209 -4.78 4.95 -0.79
N ALA A 210 -4.73 6.24 -0.44
CA ALA A 210 -5.88 7.10 -0.24
C ALA A 210 -5.78 8.34 -1.13
N ASP A 211 -6.93 8.81 -1.62
CA ASP A 211 -7.10 10.09 -2.31
C ASP A 211 -8.05 10.96 -1.45
N PRO A 212 -7.53 11.96 -0.73
CA PRO A 212 -8.33 12.79 0.15
C PRO A 212 -9.21 13.80 -0.60
N GLU A 213 -8.81 14.25 -1.79
CA GLU A 213 -9.59 15.20 -2.57
C GLU A 213 -10.83 14.54 -3.16
N ARG A 214 -10.69 13.29 -3.62
CA ARG A 214 -11.78 12.48 -4.19
C ARG A 214 -12.49 11.60 -3.17
N GLY A 215 -12.03 11.57 -1.92
CA GLY A 215 -12.72 10.89 -0.82
C GLY A 215 -12.72 9.36 -0.90
N TYR A 216 -11.70 8.74 -1.49
CA TYR A 216 -11.63 7.28 -1.62
C TYR A 216 -10.33 6.66 -1.09
N THR A 217 -10.42 5.38 -0.75
CA THR A 217 -9.24 4.52 -0.58
C THR A 217 -9.33 3.31 -1.49
N PHE A 218 -8.17 2.84 -1.94
CA PHE A 218 -8.06 1.77 -2.92
C PHE A 218 -7.03 0.77 -2.43
N ALA A 219 -7.34 -0.52 -2.56
CA ALA A 219 -6.35 -1.58 -2.41
C ALA A 219 -6.55 -2.66 -3.46
N TYR A 220 -5.46 -3.02 -4.13
CA TYR A 220 -5.37 -4.11 -5.08
C TYR A 220 -4.28 -5.08 -4.65
N ALA A 221 -4.64 -6.36 -4.52
CA ALA A 221 -3.73 -7.43 -4.15
C ALA A 221 -3.77 -8.51 -5.23
N THR A 222 -2.60 -8.88 -5.77
CA THR A 222 -2.49 -9.82 -6.90
C THR A 222 -1.48 -10.92 -6.61
N ALA A 223 -1.78 -12.15 -7.06
CA ALA A 223 -0.83 -13.26 -7.05
C ALA A 223 0.13 -13.24 -8.26
N ARG A 224 -0.08 -12.34 -9.23
CA ARG A 224 0.73 -12.21 -10.43
C ARG A 224 1.64 -11.00 -10.36
N LEU A 225 2.95 -11.26 -10.35
CA LEU A 225 3.96 -10.21 -10.50
C LEU A 225 3.93 -9.64 -11.93
N ALA A 226 3.58 -8.36 -12.03
CA ALA A 226 3.74 -7.54 -13.23
C ALA A 226 3.89 -6.06 -12.84
N ASP A 227 3.91 -5.17 -13.83
CA ASP A 227 3.89 -3.73 -13.60
C ASP A 227 2.51 -3.23 -13.10
N HIS A 228 2.41 -1.92 -12.89
CA HIS A 228 1.26 -1.27 -12.27
C HIS A 228 0.16 -0.84 -13.27
N ASP A 229 0.30 -1.11 -14.58
CA ASP A 229 -0.69 -0.74 -15.60
C ASP A 229 -2.13 -1.22 -15.28
N ARG A 230 -2.25 -2.39 -14.62
CA ARG A 230 -3.56 -2.92 -14.18
C ARG A 230 -4.20 -2.01 -13.14
N VAL A 231 -3.39 -1.50 -12.22
CA VAL A 231 -3.82 -0.55 -11.20
C VAL A 231 -4.21 0.76 -11.87
N GLU A 232 -3.42 1.26 -12.81
CA GLU A 232 -3.73 2.48 -13.58
C GLU A 232 -5.08 2.37 -14.30
N ASP A 233 -5.36 1.24 -14.97
CA ASP A 233 -6.63 1.00 -15.64
C ASP A 233 -7.81 0.99 -14.66
N LEU A 234 -7.65 0.33 -13.50
CA LEU A 234 -8.68 0.29 -12.45
C LEU A 234 -8.94 1.67 -11.85
N VAL A 235 -7.91 2.50 -11.70
CA VAL A 235 -8.02 3.88 -11.22
C VAL A 235 -8.70 4.77 -12.25
N ALA A 236 -8.35 4.64 -13.52
CA ALA A 236 -9.03 5.36 -14.60
C ALA A 236 -10.52 5.01 -14.62
N ALA A 237 -10.87 3.72 -14.48
CA ALA A 237 -12.26 3.27 -14.37
C ALA A 237 -12.96 3.83 -13.12
N LEU A 238 -12.27 3.90 -11.99
CA LEU A 238 -12.79 4.50 -10.76
C LEU A 238 -13.04 6.00 -10.95
N HIS A 239 -12.07 6.75 -11.48
CA HIS A 239 -12.18 8.19 -11.71
C HIS A 239 -13.30 8.54 -12.69
N ALA A 240 -13.54 7.70 -13.71
CA ALA A 240 -14.68 7.86 -14.62
C ALA A 240 -16.04 7.69 -13.93
N CYS A 241 -16.07 7.07 -12.73
CA CYS A 241 -17.27 6.96 -11.92
C CYS A 241 -17.47 8.17 -11.00
N LEU A 242 -16.41 8.92 -10.64
CA LEU A 242 -16.40 9.92 -9.56
C LEU A 242 -16.91 11.31 -9.95
#